data_AF-A0A2H9L2J5-F1
#
_entry.id   AF-A0A2H9L2J5-F1
#
_cell.length_a   1.000
_cell.length_b   1.000
_cell.length_c   1.000
_cell.angle_alpha   90.00
_cell.angle_beta   90.00
_cell.angle_gamma   90.00
#
_symmetry.space_group_name_H-M   'P 1'
#
loop_
_entity.id
_entity.type
_entity.pdbx_description
1 polymer ?
#
loop_
_entity_poly.entity_id
_entity_poly.type
_entity_poly.pdbx_seq_one_letter_code
_entity_poly.pdbx_strand_id
1 'polypeptide(L)'
;APNAYVSLFRGEGFPLGIPAWGTASDGTAYVRVPKQVNGKSYKLYATATLDSAEGKSDIVDVKEGAQLFVVMQYPPAFFAIEPRDVATNESVVNALVSLTAGGKTIATCTSNGSACFFAVAPNEEFTFKASVKGYLDAETASLTLAPGERAYAPLYLYPTGIAKDASLRFEGLFDAKGNAVKEVSNGDSYYARFLATVPSSEFNHSVVFIKVGDKQTIDEEIAAIESFDS
;
A
#
# COMPACT_ATOMS: atom_id res chain seq x y z
N ALA A 1 14.97 -3.98 -17.69
CA ALA A 1 14.05 -2.83 -17.77
C ALA A 1 14.73 -1.72 -18.57
N PRO A 2 14.03 -0.99 -19.44
CA PRO A 2 14.61 0.15 -20.18
C PRO A 2 14.94 1.32 -19.25
N ASN A 3 15.94 2.12 -19.61
CA ASN A 3 16.40 3.30 -18.87
C ASN A 3 16.86 3.06 -17.41
N ALA A 4 17.09 1.80 -17.03
CA ALA A 4 17.66 1.46 -15.73
C ALA A 4 19.15 1.83 -15.69
N TYR A 5 19.63 2.35 -14.57
CA TYR A 5 21.03 2.65 -14.36
C TYR A 5 21.77 1.44 -13.81
N VAL A 6 22.72 0.91 -14.57
CA VAL A 6 23.51 -0.27 -14.25
C VAL A 6 24.89 0.14 -13.75
N SER A 7 25.32 -0.43 -12.64
CA SER A 7 26.68 -0.28 -12.09
C SER A 7 27.34 -1.65 -11.95
N LEU A 8 28.64 -1.73 -12.19
CA LEU A 8 29.40 -2.98 -12.07
C LEU A 8 30.34 -2.96 -10.87
N PHE A 9 30.34 -4.07 -10.14
CA PHE A 9 31.15 -4.29 -8.96
C PHE A 9 31.96 -5.56 -9.13
N ARG A 10 33.14 -5.59 -8.52
CA ARG A 10 33.92 -6.80 -8.35
C ARG A 10 33.18 -7.76 -7.42
N GLY A 11 33.43 -9.07 -7.52
CA GLY A 11 32.76 -10.10 -6.73
C GLY A 11 32.85 -9.87 -5.21
N GLU A 12 33.90 -9.20 -4.76
CA GLU A 12 34.14 -8.80 -3.38
C GLU A 12 33.44 -7.48 -2.95
N GLY A 13 32.66 -6.85 -3.83
CA GLY A 13 31.83 -5.67 -3.53
C GLY A 13 32.46 -4.32 -3.84
N PHE A 14 33.72 -4.26 -4.30
CA PHE A 14 34.33 -2.99 -4.71
C PHE A 14 33.84 -2.54 -6.09
N PRO A 15 33.53 -1.24 -6.29
CA PRO A 15 33.15 -0.75 -7.60
C PRO A 15 34.30 -0.92 -8.60
N LEU A 16 33.99 -1.22 -9.86
CA LEU A 16 35.02 -1.34 -10.90
C LEU A 16 35.60 0.02 -11.34
N GLY A 17 35.11 1.12 -10.78
CA GLY A 17 35.53 2.48 -11.15
C GLY A 17 35.06 2.91 -12.54
N ILE A 18 34.08 2.19 -13.10
CA ILE A 18 33.48 2.54 -14.39
C ILE A 18 32.12 3.22 -14.12
N PRO A 19 31.79 4.36 -14.77
CA PRO A 19 30.54 5.07 -14.55
C PRO A 19 29.30 4.21 -14.80
N ALA A 20 28.18 4.52 -14.16
CA ALA A 20 26.93 3.83 -14.41
C ALA A 20 26.42 4.05 -15.85
N TRP A 21 25.66 3.09 -16.39
CA TRP A 21 25.08 3.16 -17.74
C TRP A 21 23.58 2.99 -17.72
N GLY A 22 22.87 3.79 -18.52
CA GLY A 22 21.47 3.53 -18.84
C GLY A 22 21.32 2.30 -19.74
N THR A 23 20.35 1.45 -19.46
CA THR A 23 19.91 0.41 -20.39
C THR A 23 19.14 1.00 -21.57
N ALA A 24 19.27 0.37 -22.74
CA ALA A 24 18.53 0.71 -23.94
C ALA A 24 17.03 0.36 -23.80
N SER A 25 16.23 0.66 -24.83
CA SER A 25 14.78 0.39 -24.85
C SER A 25 14.41 -1.08 -24.71
N ASP A 26 15.32 -2.00 -25.05
CA ASP A 26 15.17 -3.44 -24.85
C ASP A 26 15.63 -3.92 -23.45
N GLY A 27 16.11 -3.01 -22.61
CA GLY A 27 16.62 -3.29 -21.28
C GLY A 27 18.05 -3.83 -21.24
N THR A 28 18.79 -3.81 -22.35
CA THR A 28 20.18 -4.25 -22.41
C THR A 28 21.16 -3.09 -22.21
N ALA A 29 22.34 -3.37 -21.67
CA ALA A 29 23.46 -2.43 -21.62
C ALA A 29 24.75 -3.17 -21.98
N TYR A 30 25.52 -2.60 -22.92
CA TYR A 30 26.81 -3.15 -23.33
C TYR A 30 27.94 -2.40 -22.63
N VAL A 31 28.66 -3.10 -21.76
CA VAL A 31 29.74 -2.52 -20.98
C VAL A 31 31.06 -3.18 -21.35
N ARG A 32 32.07 -2.36 -21.66
CA ARG A 32 33.45 -2.82 -21.83
C ARG A 32 34.15 -2.82 -20.48
N VAL A 33 34.63 -3.98 -20.06
CA VAL A 33 35.40 -4.15 -18.81
C VAL A 33 36.81 -4.68 -19.11
N PRO A 34 37.82 -4.41 -18.27
CA PRO A 34 39.14 -5.01 -18.41
C PRO A 34 39.06 -6.54 -18.34
N LYS A 35 39.83 -7.26 -19.16
CA LYS A 35 39.92 -8.74 -19.06
C LYS A 35 40.57 -9.20 -17.74
N GLN A 36 41.44 -8.36 -17.16
CA GLN A 36 42.15 -8.61 -15.92
C GLN A 36 42.32 -7.31 -15.12
N VAL A 37 42.45 -7.44 -13.80
CA VAL A 37 42.82 -6.33 -12.90
C VAL A 37 44.10 -6.75 -12.17
N ASN A 38 45.15 -5.92 -12.23
CA ASN A 38 46.48 -6.25 -11.68
C ASN A 38 47.03 -7.61 -12.15
N GLY A 39 46.80 -7.95 -13.43
CA GLY A 39 47.24 -9.21 -14.05
C GLY A 39 46.48 -10.47 -13.59
N LYS A 40 45.40 -10.31 -12.80
CA LYS A 40 44.60 -11.43 -12.30
C LYS A 40 43.19 -11.40 -12.90
N SER A 41 42.66 -12.59 -13.16
CA SER A 41 41.22 -12.77 -13.42
C SER A 41 40.43 -12.35 -12.20
N TYR A 42 39.22 -11.84 -12.42
CA TYR A 42 38.33 -11.38 -11.37
C TYR A 42 36.89 -11.74 -11.71
N LYS A 43 36.05 -11.72 -10.70
CA LYS A 43 34.60 -11.89 -10.83
C LYS A 43 33.93 -10.54 -10.74
N LEU A 44 32.75 -10.42 -11.34
CA LEU A 44 31.91 -9.24 -11.23
C LEU A 44 30.45 -9.61 -11.00
N TYR A 45 29.68 -8.63 -10.54
CA TYR A 45 28.23 -8.64 -10.60
C TYR A 45 27.74 -7.24 -11.00
N ALA A 46 26.52 -7.18 -11.50
CA ALA A 46 25.83 -5.94 -11.81
C ALA A 46 24.80 -5.62 -10.73
N THR A 47 24.65 -4.33 -10.42
CA THR A 47 23.44 -3.81 -9.79
C THR A 47 22.73 -2.93 -10.80
N ALA A 48 21.40 -2.85 -10.70
CA ALA A 48 20.62 -1.91 -11.49
C ALA A 48 19.60 -1.19 -10.60
N THR A 49 19.34 0.07 -10.91
CA THR A 49 18.31 0.90 -10.26
C THR A 49 17.43 1.54 -11.32
N LEU A 50 16.12 1.58 -11.07
CA LEU A 50 15.15 2.29 -11.89
C LEU A 50 14.04 2.79 -10.96
N ASP A 51 13.91 4.11 -10.84
CA ASP A 51 13.04 4.73 -9.85
C ASP A 51 13.31 4.18 -8.44
N SER A 52 12.32 3.53 -7.82
CA SER A 52 12.47 2.87 -6.53
C SER A 52 12.79 1.37 -6.64
N ALA A 53 12.84 0.80 -7.84
CA ALA A 53 13.23 -0.60 -8.02
C ALA A 53 14.74 -0.74 -8.00
N GLU A 54 15.22 -1.82 -7.38
CA GLU A 54 16.62 -2.20 -7.35
C GLU A 54 16.78 -3.68 -7.69
N GLY A 55 17.95 -4.05 -8.19
CA GLY A 55 18.27 -5.42 -8.53
C GLY A 55 19.75 -5.71 -8.49
N LYS A 56 20.08 -6.98 -8.31
CA LYS A 56 21.46 -7.49 -8.34
C LYS A 56 21.51 -8.77 -9.17
N SER A 57 22.55 -8.90 -9.99
CA SER A 57 22.83 -10.14 -10.71
C SER A 57 23.60 -11.14 -9.84
N ASP A 58 23.69 -12.37 -10.33
CA ASP A 58 24.70 -13.31 -9.86
C ASP A 58 26.13 -12.79 -10.11
N ILE A 59 27.07 -13.36 -9.35
CA ILE A 59 28.50 -13.13 -9.54
C ILE A 59 29.02 -14.08 -10.62
N VAL A 60 29.68 -13.53 -11.64
CA VAL A 60 30.21 -14.29 -12.79
C VAL A 60 31.70 -14.03 -12.98
N ASP A 61 32.40 -15.01 -13.54
CA ASP A 61 33.78 -14.83 -14.02
C ASP A 61 33.82 -13.95 -15.27
N VAL A 62 34.77 -13.02 -15.32
CA VAL A 62 34.94 -12.15 -16.50
C VAL A 62 35.52 -12.95 -17.66
N LYS A 63 34.70 -13.14 -18.69
CA LYS A 63 35.05 -13.75 -19.96
C LYS A 63 34.36 -13.03 -21.11
N GLU A 64 34.87 -13.24 -22.32
CA GLU A 64 34.28 -12.67 -23.52
C GLU A 64 32.83 -13.16 -23.71
N GLY A 65 31.91 -12.23 -23.93
CA GLY A 65 30.47 -12.54 -24.07
C GLY A 65 29.75 -12.91 -22.77
N ALA A 66 30.33 -12.67 -21.58
CA ALA A 66 29.62 -12.89 -20.32
C ALA A 66 28.35 -12.04 -20.24
N GLN A 67 27.24 -12.66 -19.79
CA GLN A 67 25.94 -12.01 -19.61
C GLN A 67 25.60 -11.97 -18.12
N LEU A 68 25.02 -10.84 -17.71
CA LEU A 68 24.53 -10.60 -16.35
C LEU A 68 23.05 -10.30 -16.45
N PHE A 69 22.24 -11.07 -15.73
CA PHE A 69 20.80 -10.83 -15.65
C PHE A 69 20.51 -10.18 -14.30
N VAL A 70 19.90 -9.00 -14.34
CA VAL A 70 19.45 -8.29 -13.13
C VAL A 70 17.93 -8.32 -13.11
N VAL A 71 17.36 -8.95 -12.10
CA VAL A 71 15.92 -8.88 -11.82
C VAL A 71 15.68 -7.69 -10.92
N MET A 72 14.91 -6.73 -11.41
CA MET A 72 14.51 -5.53 -10.68
C MET A 72 13.33 -5.86 -9.77
N GLN A 73 13.40 -5.47 -8.51
CA GLN A 73 12.33 -5.63 -7.53
C GLN A 73 12.12 -4.30 -6.80
N TYR A 74 10.86 -3.98 -6.51
CA TYR A 74 10.55 -2.86 -5.63
C TYR A 74 10.75 -3.28 -4.16
N PRO A 75 11.31 -2.43 -3.30
CA PRO A 75 11.35 -2.68 -1.88
C PRO A 75 9.92 -2.78 -1.34
N PRO A 76 9.66 -3.66 -0.36
CA PRO A 76 8.33 -3.77 0.25
C PRO A 76 7.94 -2.45 0.90
N ALA A 77 6.64 -2.15 0.87
CA ALA A 77 6.05 -1.11 1.71
C ALA A 77 5.63 -1.70 3.05
N PHE A 78 5.41 -0.86 4.06
CA PHE A 78 5.01 -1.30 5.39
C PHE A 78 3.76 -0.56 5.87
N PHE A 79 2.79 -1.31 6.37
CA PHE A 79 1.57 -0.75 6.94
C PHE A 79 1.40 -1.22 8.38
N ALA A 80 1.17 -0.26 9.28
CA ALA A 80 0.80 -0.53 10.66
C ALA A 80 -0.70 -0.28 10.86
N ILE A 81 -1.45 -1.29 11.29
CA ILE A 81 -2.89 -1.15 11.49
C ILE A 81 -3.28 -1.53 12.91
N GLU A 82 -4.05 -0.68 13.57
CA GLU A 82 -4.41 -0.85 14.97
C GLU A 82 -5.93 -1.00 15.13
N PRO A 83 -6.42 -2.18 15.54
CA PRO A 83 -7.82 -2.35 15.92
C PRO A 83 -8.16 -1.48 17.12
N ARG A 84 -9.17 -0.61 16.99
CA ARG A 84 -9.62 0.29 18.06
C ARG A 84 -11.11 0.21 18.27
N ASP A 85 -11.55 0.26 19.52
CA ASP A 85 -12.95 0.37 19.87
C ASP A 85 -13.43 1.76 19.46
N VAL A 86 -14.52 1.81 18.70
CA VAL A 86 -15.06 3.05 18.18
C VAL A 86 -15.63 3.99 19.24
N ALA A 87 -16.15 3.44 20.34
CA ALA A 87 -16.79 4.17 21.43
C ALA A 87 -15.79 4.69 22.45
N THR A 88 -14.75 3.92 22.77
CA THR A 88 -13.72 4.32 23.75
C THR A 88 -12.44 4.88 23.12
N ASN A 89 -12.22 4.64 21.82
CA ASN A 89 -10.98 4.91 21.09
C ASN A 89 -9.75 4.18 21.66
N GLU A 90 -9.97 3.13 22.46
CA GLU A 90 -8.93 2.29 23.03
C GLU A 90 -8.59 1.12 22.10
N SER A 91 -7.35 0.63 22.17
CA SER A 91 -6.89 -0.49 21.35
C SER A 91 -7.57 -1.81 21.77
N VAL A 92 -8.07 -2.55 20.79
CA VAL A 92 -8.77 -3.82 21.05
C VAL A 92 -7.76 -4.97 21.09
N VAL A 93 -7.76 -5.70 22.22
CA VAL A 93 -6.91 -6.86 22.47
C VAL A 93 -7.56 -8.13 21.89
N ASN A 94 -6.73 -9.06 21.43
CA ASN A 94 -7.12 -10.34 20.82
C ASN A 94 -7.85 -10.21 19.48
N ALA A 95 -7.77 -9.05 18.81
CA ALA A 95 -8.34 -8.89 17.48
C ALA A 95 -7.47 -9.53 16.41
N LEU A 96 -8.03 -10.47 15.65
CA LEU A 96 -7.38 -11.10 14.50
C LEU A 96 -7.49 -10.17 13.30
N VAL A 97 -6.37 -9.56 12.93
CA VAL A 97 -6.23 -8.74 11.73
C VAL A 97 -5.67 -9.59 10.60
N SER A 98 -6.33 -9.59 9.45
CA SER A 98 -5.96 -10.32 8.25
C SER A 98 -5.71 -9.35 7.10
N LEU A 99 -4.54 -9.45 6.47
CA LEU A 99 -4.19 -8.74 5.25
C LEU A 99 -4.62 -9.59 4.05
N THR A 100 -5.41 -8.99 3.16
CA THR A 100 -5.91 -9.64 1.94
C THR A 100 -5.40 -8.89 0.71
N ALA A 101 -4.87 -9.63 -0.27
CA ALA A 101 -4.49 -9.09 -1.58
C ALA A 101 -4.89 -10.09 -2.67
N GLY A 102 -5.40 -9.62 -3.81
CA GLY A 102 -5.87 -10.49 -4.90
C GLY A 102 -6.95 -11.50 -4.47
N GLY A 103 -7.79 -11.12 -3.51
CA GLY A 103 -8.87 -11.98 -2.97
C GLY A 103 -8.40 -13.11 -2.05
N LYS A 104 -7.12 -13.13 -1.62
CA LYS A 104 -6.58 -14.14 -0.72
C LYS A 104 -5.95 -13.50 0.51
N THR A 105 -6.14 -14.12 1.66
CA THR A 105 -5.41 -13.76 2.88
C THR A 105 -3.94 -14.12 2.71
N ILE A 106 -3.06 -13.12 2.80
CA ILE A 106 -1.61 -13.29 2.66
C ILE A 106 -0.87 -13.26 3.98
N ALA A 107 -1.42 -12.58 5.00
CA ALA A 107 -0.85 -12.54 6.34
C ALA A 107 -1.92 -12.28 7.41
N THR A 108 -1.61 -12.67 8.64
CA THR A 108 -2.49 -12.45 9.80
C THR A 108 -1.68 -12.03 11.02
N CYS A 109 -2.27 -11.22 11.89
CA CYS A 109 -1.71 -10.80 13.17
C CYS A 109 -2.81 -10.73 14.21
N THR A 110 -2.54 -11.17 15.44
CA THR A 110 -3.46 -10.96 16.58
C THR A 110 -2.97 -9.77 17.38
N SER A 111 -3.77 -8.71 17.47
CA SER A 111 -3.47 -7.52 18.26
C SER A 111 -3.38 -7.85 19.74
N ASN A 112 -2.31 -7.40 20.40
CA ASN A 112 -2.15 -7.46 21.85
C ASN A 112 -2.39 -6.09 22.51
N GLY A 113 -3.32 -5.29 21.96
CA GLY A 113 -3.53 -3.90 22.36
C GLY A 113 -2.54 -2.93 21.72
N SER A 114 -1.99 -3.30 20.57
CA SER A 114 -1.05 -2.49 19.79
C SER A 114 -1.25 -2.73 18.29
N ALA A 115 -0.64 -1.89 17.46
CA ALA A 115 -0.70 -2.03 16.01
C ALA A 115 -0.06 -3.34 15.52
N CYS A 116 -0.72 -3.99 14.57
CA CYS A 116 -0.15 -5.05 13.76
C CYS A 116 0.66 -4.46 12.61
N PHE A 117 1.86 -4.99 12.36
CA PHE A 117 2.77 -4.53 11.32
C PHE A 117 2.83 -5.54 10.18
N PHE A 118 2.59 -5.07 8.96
CA PHE A 118 2.61 -5.89 7.76
C PHE A 118 3.57 -5.32 6.72
N ALA A 119 4.31 -6.20 6.06
CA ALA A 119 4.94 -5.88 4.79
C ALA A 119 3.93 -6.14 3.67
N VAL A 120 3.78 -5.19 2.76
CA VAL A 120 2.85 -5.26 1.63
C VAL A 120 3.61 -5.10 0.31
N ALA A 121 3.11 -5.75 -0.75
CA ALA A 121 3.62 -5.53 -2.09
C ALA A 121 3.31 -4.09 -2.51
N PRO A 122 4.31 -3.31 -2.97
CA PRO A 122 4.07 -1.93 -3.36
C PRO A 122 3.33 -1.86 -4.70
N ASN A 123 2.54 -0.81 -4.89
CA ASN A 123 1.70 -0.56 -6.05
C ASN A 123 0.66 -1.66 -6.33
N GLU A 124 0.37 -2.52 -5.35
CA GLU A 124 -0.70 -3.50 -5.41
C GLU A 124 -1.80 -3.14 -4.42
N GLU A 125 -3.05 -3.44 -4.79
CA GLU A 125 -4.21 -3.23 -3.93
C GLU A 125 -4.29 -4.29 -2.83
N PHE A 126 -4.59 -3.85 -1.61
CA PHE A 126 -4.83 -4.73 -0.47
C PHE A 126 -5.89 -4.15 0.47
N THR A 127 -6.52 -5.03 1.26
CA THR A 127 -7.45 -4.66 2.34
C THR A 127 -7.04 -5.31 3.65
N PHE A 128 -7.50 -4.74 4.77
CA PHE A 128 -7.41 -5.37 6.08
C PHE A 128 -8.80 -5.73 6.59
N LYS A 129 -8.90 -6.92 7.19
CA LYS A 129 -10.07 -7.38 7.93
C LYS A 129 -9.72 -7.58 9.40
N ALA A 130 -10.54 -7.13 10.31
CA ALA A 130 -10.38 -7.44 11.73
C ALA A 130 -11.62 -8.15 12.28
N SER A 131 -11.39 -9.22 13.02
CA SER A 131 -12.43 -9.99 13.70
C SER A 131 -12.04 -10.26 15.15
N VAL A 132 -12.99 -10.05 16.06
CA VAL A 132 -12.80 -10.27 17.50
C VAL A 132 -14.14 -10.49 18.19
N LYS A 133 -14.16 -11.38 19.17
CA LYS A 133 -15.39 -11.67 19.93
C LYS A 133 -15.90 -10.41 20.63
N GLY A 134 -17.20 -10.14 20.48
CA GLY A 134 -17.87 -8.99 21.10
C GLY A 134 -17.88 -7.74 20.22
N TYR A 135 -17.33 -7.81 19.01
CA TYR A 135 -17.35 -6.74 18.02
C TYR A 135 -17.86 -7.27 16.68
N LEU A 136 -18.34 -6.39 15.83
CA LEU A 136 -18.62 -6.69 14.43
C LEU A 136 -17.30 -6.77 13.66
N ASP A 137 -17.28 -7.62 12.63
CA ASP A 137 -16.16 -7.68 11.70
C ASP A 137 -16.04 -6.34 10.96
N ALA A 138 -14.81 -5.84 10.82
CA ALA A 138 -14.52 -4.62 10.10
C ALA A 138 -13.56 -4.90 8.94
N GLU A 139 -13.76 -4.16 7.84
CA GLU A 139 -12.90 -4.20 6.66
C GLU A 139 -12.54 -2.77 6.24
N THR A 140 -11.29 -2.55 5.82
CA THR A 140 -10.89 -1.28 5.21
C THR A 140 -11.31 -1.23 3.75
N ALA A 141 -11.45 -0.03 3.18
CA ALA A 141 -11.39 0.14 1.74
C ALA A 141 -10.05 -0.40 1.17
N SER A 142 -10.00 -0.62 -0.14
CA SER A 142 -8.76 -0.94 -0.85
C SER A 142 -7.72 0.15 -0.64
N LEU A 143 -6.50 -0.26 -0.33
CA LEU A 143 -5.34 0.59 -0.09
C LEU A 143 -4.23 0.22 -1.09
N THR A 144 -3.38 1.19 -1.39
CA THR A 144 -2.16 1.00 -2.19
C THR A 144 -1.06 1.86 -1.58
N LEU A 145 0.16 1.33 -1.53
CA LEU A 145 1.34 2.05 -1.05
C LEU A 145 2.42 2.09 -2.12
N ALA A 146 3.16 3.19 -2.17
CA ALA A 146 4.35 3.32 -2.99
C ALA A 146 5.51 2.45 -2.44
N PRO A 147 6.50 2.09 -3.27
CA PRO A 147 7.68 1.35 -2.83
C PRO A 147 8.38 1.99 -1.63
N GLY A 148 8.63 1.19 -0.58
CA GLY A 148 9.29 1.63 0.65
C GLY A 148 8.45 2.56 1.54
N GLU A 149 7.22 2.89 1.16
CA GLU A 149 6.32 3.72 1.95
C GLU A 149 5.99 3.08 3.30
N ARG A 150 5.79 3.92 4.32
CA ARG A 150 5.33 3.51 5.64
C ARG A 150 4.06 4.26 5.99
N ALA A 151 2.98 3.51 6.23
CA ALA A 151 1.69 4.09 6.59
C ALA A 151 1.16 3.50 7.89
N TYR A 152 0.25 4.25 8.51
CA TYR A 152 -0.47 3.83 9.70
C TYR A 152 -1.93 4.25 9.62
N ALA A 153 -2.84 3.38 10.05
CA ALA A 153 -4.23 3.74 10.25
C ALA A 153 -4.87 2.94 11.39
N PRO A 154 -5.80 3.54 12.16
CA PRO A 154 -6.69 2.77 13.02
C PRO A 154 -7.72 2.00 12.19
N LEU A 155 -8.11 0.80 12.65
CA LEU A 155 -9.24 0.04 12.16
C LEU A 155 -10.31 0.01 13.25
N TYR A 156 -11.35 0.82 13.08
CA TYR A 156 -12.39 0.96 14.09
C TYR A 156 -13.33 -0.25 14.10
N LEU A 157 -13.47 -0.86 15.28
CA LEU A 157 -14.35 -1.98 15.59
C LEU A 157 -15.55 -1.50 16.40
N TYR A 158 -16.73 -2.03 16.06
CA TYR A 158 -17.99 -1.68 16.73
C TYR A 158 -18.40 -2.78 17.70
N PRO A 159 -18.53 -2.50 19.02
CA PRO A 159 -19.01 -3.48 19.98
C PRO A 159 -20.41 -3.97 19.62
N THR A 160 -20.63 -5.29 19.59
CA THR A 160 -21.95 -5.88 19.29
C THR A 160 -23.01 -5.52 20.32
N GLY A 161 -22.60 -5.17 21.55
CA GLY A 161 -23.50 -4.68 22.59
C GLY A 161 -24.11 -3.31 22.29
N ILE A 162 -23.45 -2.50 21.47
CA ILE A 162 -23.90 -1.17 21.03
C ILE A 162 -24.51 -1.25 19.62
N ALA A 163 -24.02 -2.16 18.79
CA ALA A 163 -24.51 -2.40 17.43
C ALA A 163 -25.82 -3.22 17.38
N LYS A 164 -26.77 -2.92 18.27
CA LYS A 164 -28.12 -3.53 18.24
C LYS A 164 -28.97 -3.02 17.09
N ASP A 165 -28.68 -1.80 16.63
CA ASP A 165 -29.38 -1.14 15.54
C ASP A 165 -28.42 -0.90 14.37
N ALA A 166 -28.94 -0.93 13.15
CA ALA A 166 -28.19 -0.46 11.99
C ALA A 166 -27.82 1.01 12.22
N SER A 167 -26.53 1.33 12.11
CA SER A 167 -26.05 2.70 12.29
C SER A 167 -25.21 3.14 11.11
N LEU A 168 -25.28 4.43 10.81
CA LEU A 168 -24.45 5.08 9.82
C LEU A 168 -23.72 6.21 10.52
N ARG A 169 -22.38 6.19 10.48
CA ARG A 169 -21.56 7.24 11.02
C ARG A 169 -20.81 7.95 9.90
N PHE A 170 -20.92 9.27 9.84
CA PHE A 170 -20.07 10.08 8.98
C PHE A 170 -18.66 10.14 9.57
N GLU A 171 -17.66 9.68 8.83
CA GLU A 171 -16.27 9.68 9.27
C GLU A 171 -15.54 10.98 8.90
N GLY A 172 -16.00 11.66 7.85
CA GLY A 172 -15.45 12.93 7.40
C GLY A 172 -15.39 13.03 5.88
N LEU A 173 -14.79 14.12 5.43
CA LEU A 173 -14.44 14.36 4.03
C LEU A 173 -12.96 14.06 3.83
N PHE A 174 -12.62 13.50 2.68
CA PHE A 174 -11.26 13.13 2.34
C PHE A 174 -10.90 13.66 0.95
N ASP A 175 -9.67 14.12 0.78
CA ASP A 175 -9.16 14.49 -0.54
C ASP A 175 -8.92 13.25 -1.44
N ALA A 176 -8.55 13.47 -2.69
CA ALA A 176 -8.21 12.39 -3.63
C ALA A 176 -7.00 11.53 -3.20
N LYS A 177 -6.27 11.93 -2.16
CA LYS A 177 -5.15 11.18 -1.58
C LYS A 177 -5.55 10.46 -0.29
N GLY A 178 -6.82 10.55 0.13
CA GLY A 178 -7.32 9.94 1.34
C GLY A 178 -6.96 10.69 2.63
N ASN A 179 -6.53 11.94 2.56
CA ASN A 179 -6.31 12.77 3.75
C ASN A 179 -7.63 13.39 4.21
N ALA A 180 -7.90 13.35 5.52
CA ALA A 180 -9.08 13.99 6.08
C ALA A 180 -9.00 15.53 5.92
N VAL A 181 -10.05 16.13 5.36
CA VAL A 181 -10.17 17.59 5.19
C VAL A 181 -11.18 18.16 6.19
N LYS A 182 -10.86 19.34 6.74
CA LYS A 182 -11.70 20.04 7.73
C LYS A 182 -12.59 21.10 7.10
N GLU A 183 -12.23 21.56 5.91
CA GLU A 183 -12.90 22.62 5.17
C GLU A 183 -12.97 22.22 3.70
N VAL A 184 -14.04 22.66 3.02
CA VAL A 184 -14.26 22.43 1.59
C VAL A 184 -14.02 23.73 0.83
N SER A 185 -13.38 23.60 -0.33
CA SER A 185 -13.19 24.70 -1.28
C SER A 185 -14.14 24.51 -2.46
N ASN A 186 -14.58 25.65 -3.02
CA ASN A 186 -15.49 25.63 -4.14
C ASN A 186 -14.77 25.11 -5.41
N GLY A 187 -15.37 24.16 -6.12
CA GLY A 187 -14.83 23.56 -7.34
C GLY A 187 -13.92 22.34 -7.15
N ASP A 188 -13.70 21.90 -5.92
CA ASP A 188 -12.93 20.69 -5.62
C ASP A 188 -13.85 19.47 -5.39
N SER A 189 -13.33 18.27 -5.64
CA SER A 189 -14.01 17.00 -5.37
C SER A 189 -13.48 16.35 -4.09
N TYR A 190 -14.39 15.83 -3.25
CA TYR A 190 -14.06 15.18 -1.99
C TYR A 190 -14.79 13.85 -1.85
N TYR A 191 -14.16 12.91 -1.15
CA TYR A 191 -14.76 11.63 -0.78
C TYR A 191 -15.40 11.76 0.60
N ALA A 192 -16.73 11.69 0.67
CA ALA A 192 -17.45 11.53 1.92
C ALA A 192 -17.41 10.07 2.35
N ARG A 193 -16.76 9.77 3.48
CA ARG A 193 -16.71 8.40 4.02
C ARG A 193 -17.75 8.22 5.10
N PHE A 194 -18.51 7.13 4.96
CA PHE A 194 -19.48 6.70 5.95
C PHE A 194 -19.12 5.29 6.39
N LEU A 195 -19.20 5.05 7.69
CA LEU A 195 -19.08 3.74 8.27
C LEU A 195 -20.49 3.24 8.57
N ALA A 196 -20.95 2.29 7.77
CA ALA A 196 -22.21 1.60 7.98
C ALA A 196 -21.97 0.37 8.86
N THR A 197 -22.77 0.24 9.91
CA THR A 197 -22.78 -0.90 10.81
C THR A 197 -24.12 -1.60 10.65
N VAL A 198 -24.12 -2.81 10.09
CA VAL A 198 -25.33 -3.61 9.88
C VAL A 198 -25.23 -4.87 10.76
N PRO A 199 -26.16 -5.10 11.71
CA PRO A 199 -26.19 -6.33 12.50
C PRO A 199 -26.37 -7.55 11.59
N SER A 200 -25.55 -8.59 11.79
CA SER A 200 -25.45 -9.73 10.86
C SER A 200 -26.65 -10.68 10.85
N SER A 201 -27.69 -10.47 11.68
CA SER A 201 -28.70 -11.50 11.92
C SER A 201 -30.12 -11.23 11.42
N GLU A 202 -30.49 -10.02 10.94
CA GLU A 202 -31.92 -9.73 10.68
C GLU A 202 -32.28 -8.93 9.42
N PHE A 203 -31.31 -8.59 8.55
CA PHE A 203 -31.60 -7.71 7.40
C PHE A 203 -31.42 -8.43 6.05
N ASN A 204 -32.50 -8.49 5.26
CA ASN A 204 -32.46 -8.94 3.85
C ASN A 204 -31.99 -7.83 2.89
N HIS A 205 -32.05 -6.56 3.33
CA HIS A 205 -31.53 -5.39 2.63
C HIS A 205 -31.32 -4.25 3.63
N SER A 206 -30.36 -3.37 3.38
CA SER A 206 -30.18 -2.10 4.08
C SER A 206 -30.11 -1.00 3.04
N VAL A 207 -30.92 0.05 3.19
CA VAL A 207 -30.91 1.22 2.30
C VAL A 207 -30.43 2.41 3.11
N VAL A 208 -29.37 3.05 2.64
CA VAL A 208 -28.83 4.26 3.25
C VAL A 208 -29.23 5.44 2.38
N PHE A 209 -29.89 6.43 2.98
CA PHE A 209 -30.20 7.70 2.34
C PHE A 209 -29.26 8.78 2.89
N ILE A 210 -28.44 9.36 2.02
CA ILE A 210 -27.56 10.47 2.35
C ILE A 210 -28.10 11.69 1.61
N LYS A 211 -28.38 12.76 2.37
CA LYS A 211 -28.77 14.06 1.84
C LYS A 211 -27.58 15.00 2.04
N VAL A 212 -27.17 15.68 0.96
CA VAL A 212 -26.21 16.79 1.02
C VAL A 212 -27.00 18.07 0.81
N GLY A 213 -26.86 18.99 1.77
CA GLY A 213 -27.60 20.25 1.78
C GLY A 213 -29.02 20.16 2.36
N ASP A 214 -29.58 21.31 2.71
CA ASP A 214 -30.95 21.49 3.19
C ASP A 214 -31.94 22.03 2.16
N LYS A 215 -31.47 22.55 1.03
CA LYS A 215 -32.26 23.23 0.00
C LYS A 215 -32.58 22.34 -1.19
N GLN A 216 -33.68 22.64 -1.86
CA GLN A 216 -34.20 21.82 -2.98
C GLN A 216 -33.54 22.13 -4.33
N THR A 217 -32.74 23.19 -4.42
CA THR A 217 -32.18 23.66 -5.69
C THR A 217 -30.70 23.99 -5.57
N ILE A 218 -29.95 23.69 -6.65
CA ILE A 218 -28.50 23.93 -6.78
C ILE A 218 -28.17 25.44 -6.69
N ASP A 219 -29.12 26.31 -7.03
CA ASP A 219 -28.98 27.76 -6.93
C ASP A 219 -28.95 28.27 -5.47
N GLU A 220 -29.42 27.45 -4.53
CA GLU A 220 -29.47 27.76 -3.09
C GLU A 220 -28.41 27.01 -2.26
N GLU A 221 -27.74 26.01 -2.83
CA GLU A 221 -26.67 25.22 -2.18
C GLU A 221 -25.70 24.60 -3.20
N ILE A 222 -24.40 24.93 -3.06
CA ILE A 222 -23.32 24.58 -4.00
C ILE A 222 -22.68 23.22 -3.65
N ALA A 223 -23.47 22.22 -3.27
CA ALA A 223 -22.94 20.89 -2.94
C ALA A 223 -23.88 19.79 -3.42
N ALA A 224 -23.37 18.90 -4.27
CA ALA A 224 -24.11 17.75 -4.79
C ALA A 224 -23.28 16.46 -4.67
N ILE A 225 -23.95 15.33 -4.52
CA ILE A 225 -23.33 14.00 -4.67
C ILE A 225 -23.29 13.70 -6.17
N GLU A 226 -22.11 13.65 -6.76
CA GLU A 226 -21.95 13.39 -8.19
C GLU A 226 -21.81 11.90 -8.53
N SER A 227 -21.35 11.09 -7.57
CA SER A 227 -21.19 9.65 -7.76
C SER A 227 -21.17 8.88 -6.43
N PHE A 228 -21.38 7.57 -6.52
CA PHE A 228 -21.11 6.60 -5.46
C PHE A 228 -20.08 5.61 -5.99
N ASP A 229 -19.00 5.39 -5.25
CA ASP A 229 -18.11 4.26 -5.52
C ASP A 229 -18.72 3.02 -4.84
N SER A 230 -19.00 1.99 -5.65
CA SER A 230 -19.54 0.69 -5.24
C SER A 230 -18.46 -0.35 -5.02
#